data_AF-D8LD09-F1
#
_entry.id   AF-D8LD09-F1
#
_cell.length_a   1.000
_cell.length_b   1.000
_cell.length_c   1.000
_cell.angle_alpha   90.00
_cell.angle_beta   90.00
_cell.angle_gamma   90.00
#
_symmetry.space_group_name_H-M   'P 1'
#
loop_
_entity.id
_entity.type
_entity.pdbx_description
1 polymer ?
#
loop_
_entity_poly.entity_id
_entity_poly.type
_entity_poly.pdbx_seq_one_letter_code
_entity_poly.pdbx_strand_id
1 'polypeptide(L)'
;MVVELELPSALALVRAHGRPLLDIVRRSSGLLYRGEALSLGGGGKGGGPRAVTEKPDLLDAETYGSAVAAEYFRAADAIMDKDFQAPARPSNAHIMVSNKEAAAAWGTACSIWPLGDSLDYSWLHSCAELWDPRWERPGSRSSPPNGNREAFFWRDEDGMRRFLAEGLRINSGLSEAIRGRHEVLVRSGEFSFGSEARKGAVIQDTFVCIPASEDRAVRSALGIPAERIPYR
;
A
#
# COMPACT_ATOMS: atom_id res chain seq x y z
N MET A 1 6.26 16.01 2.72
CA MET A 1 7.63 16.29 3.22
C MET A 1 8.51 15.16 2.72
N VAL A 2 9.72 15.44 2.23
CA VAL A 2 10.66 14.40 1.80
C VAL A 2 11.99 14.65 2.50
N VAL A 3 12.53 13.62 3.16
CA VAL A 3 13.82 13.67 3.87
C VAL A 3 14.67 12.51 3.37
N GLU A 4 15.85 12.81 2.81
CA GLU A 4 16.81 11.78 2.43
C GLU A 4 17.49 11.17 3.66
N LEU A 5 17.73 9.86 3.60
CA LEU A 5 18.28 9.09 4.71
C LEU A 5 19.39 8.17 4.20
N GLU A 6 20.42 8.02 5.03
CA GLU A 6 21.32 6.88 4.91
C GLU A 6 20.59 5.58 5.29
N LEU A 7 20.96 4.45 4.67
CA LEU A 7 20.34 3.15 4.95
C LEU A 7 20.35 2.78 6.44
N PRO A 8 21.44 2.95 7.21
CA PRO A 8 21.42 2.70 8.65
C PRO A 8 20.37 3.53 9.41
N SER A 9 20.18 4.81 9.03
CA SER A 9 19.20 5.70 9.64
C SER A 9 17.77 5.28 9.31
N ALA A 10 17.51 4.91 8.06
CA ALA A 10 16.23 4.36 7.64
C ALA A 10 15.90 3.08 8.43
N LEU A 11 16.84 2.14 8.54
CA LEU A 11 16.65 0.91 9.31
C LEU A 11 16.43 1.16 10.81
N ALA A 12 17.09 2.17 11.38
CA ALA A 12 16.88 2.58 12.76
C ALA A 12 15.44 3.07 12.98
N LEU A 13 14.92 3.92 12.09
CA LEU A 13 13.52 4.39 12.13
C LEU A 13 12.54 3.21 12.01
N VAL A 14 12.77 2.29 11.08
CA VAL A 14 11.91 1.10 10.90
C VAL A 14 11.85 0.26 12.17
N ARG A 15 12.98 0.05 12.85
CA ARG A 15 12.99 -0.72 14.11
C ARG A 15 12.24 -0.01 15.23
N ALA A 16 12.40 1.30 15.31
CA ALA A 16 11.81 2.10 16.37
C ALA A 16 10.29 2.28 16.18
N HIS A 17 9.84 2.49 14.94
CA HIS A 17 8.48 2.98 14.65
C HIS A 17 7.72 2.19 13.58
N GLY A 18 8.35 1.24 12.90
CA GLY A 18 7.72 0.37 11.89
C GLY A 18 7.38 -1.03 12.41
N ARG A 19 7.35 -1.21 13.74
CA ARG A 19 7.26 -2.54 14.37
C ARG A 19 5.99 -3.33 14.00
N PRO A 20 4.79 -2.73 13.93
CA PRO A 20 3.59 -3.46 13.53
C PRO A 20 3.73 -4.15 12.17
N LEU A 21 4.26 -3.46 11.16
CA LEU A 21 4.49 -4.06 9.84
C LEU A 21 5.65 -5.06 9.85
N LEU A 22 6.74 -4.75 10.58
CA LEU A 22 7.90 -5.64 10.67
C LEU A 22 7.53 -7.04 11.17
N ASP A 23 6.67 -7.13 12.19
CA ASP A 23 6.24 -8.42 12.74
C ASP A 23 5.39 -9.21 11.72
N ILE A 24 4.58 -8.52 10.91
CA ILE A 24 3.79 -9.14 9.82
C ILE A 24 4.69 -9.62 8.67
N VAL A 25 5.63 -8.78 8.24
CA VAL A 25 6.62 -9.07 7.20
C VAL A 25 7.48 -10.30 7.57
N ARG A 26 7.90 -10.40 8.84
CA ARG A 26 8.64 -11.57 9.32
C ARG A 26 7.84 -12.86 9.25
N ARG A 27 6.53 -12.81 9.58
CA ARG A 27 5.64 -13.99 9.49
C ARG A 27 5.36 -14.38 8.05
N SER A 28 5.23 -13.41 7.16
CA SER A 28 4.94 -13.66 5.74
C SER A 28 6.18 -14.00 4.90
N SER A 29 7.37 -13.69 5.40
CA SER A 29 8.65 -13.71 4.67
C SER A 29 8.67 -12.78 3.43
N GLY A 30 7.67 -11.91 3.28
CA GLY A 30 7.49 -11.01 2.14
C GLY A 30 7.51 -9.55 2.56
N LEU A 31 7.97 -8.68 1.65
CA LEU A 31 7.92 -7.22 1.83
C LEU A 31 6.68 -6.67 1.13
N LEU A 32 6.24 -5.48 1.55
CA LEU A 32 5.34 -4.62 0.78
C LEU A 32 6.16 -3.55 0.08
N TYR A 33 5.71 -3.18 -1.12
CA TYR A 33 6.33 -2.23 -2.01
C TYR A 33 5.31 -1.20 -2.48
N ARG A 34 5.81 -0.02 -2.82
CA ARG A 34 5.09 1.00 -3.59
C ARG A 34 6.05 1.57 -4.64
N GLY A 35 5.50 1.98 -5.76
CA GLY A 35 6.25 2.71 -6.77
C GLY A 35 6.32 4.17 -6.34
N GLU A 36 7.54 4.68 -6.20
CA GLU A 36 7.77 6.04 -5.71
C GLU A 36 8.52 6.85 -6.76
N ALA A 37 8.14 8.11 -6.90
CA ALA A 37 8.84 9.07 -7.75
C ALA A 37 10.11 9.57 -7.03
N LEU A 38 11.04 8.66 -6.77
CA LEU A 38 12.38 8.98 -6.29
C LEU A 38 13.13 9.70 -7.40
N SER A 39 12.92 11.01 -7.53
CA SER A 39 13.70 11.82 -8.46
C SER A 39 15.19 11.62 -8.16
N LEU A 40 15.91 11.11 -9.17
CA LEU A 40 17.37 11.12 -9.23
C LEU A 40 17.80 12.58 -9.29
N GLY A 41 17.98 13.21 -8.14
CA GLY A 41 18.60 14.53 -8.08
C GLY A 41 19.98 14.42 -8.74
N GLY A 42 20.11 14.91 -9.97
CA GLY A 42 21.37 15.04 -10.68
C GLY A 42 22.16 13.76 -10.90
N GLY A 43 21.79 12.99 -11.93
CA GLY A 43 22.75 12.21 -12.73
C GLY A 43 23.76 11.33 -11.98
N GLY A 44 23.31 10.32 -11.24
CA GLY A 44 24.23 9.24 -10.85
C GLY A 44 23.76 8.37 -9.69
N LYS A 45 23.33 7.14 -10.02
CA LYS A 45 22.95 6.03 -9.14
C LYS A 45 21.64 6.24 -8.35
N GLY A 46 20.85 5.16 -8.28
CA GLY A 46 19.50 5.10 -7.72
C GLY A 46 19.32 5.93 -6.46
N GLY A 47 18.21 6.69 -6.37
CA GLY A 47 17.90 7.50 -5.19
C GLY A 47 17.93 6.62 -3.93
N GLY A 48 18.58 7.10 -2.88
CA GLY A 48 18.72 6.38 -1.62
C GLY A 48 17.40 6.30 -0.81
N PRO A 49 17.44 5.70 0.38
CA PRO A 49 16.30 5.68 1.30
C PRO A 49 15.78 7.08 1.62
N ARG A 50 14.46 7.21 1.78
CA ARG A 50 13.81 8.50 2.12
C ARG A 50 12.69 8.28 3.12
N ALA A 51 12.47 9.25 4.00
CA ALA A 51 11.20 9.41 4.68
C ALA A 51 10.32 10.34 3.87
N VAL A 52 9.10 9.90 3.57
CA VAL A 52 8.12 10.63 2.78
C VAL A 52 6.84 10.81 3.58
N THR A 53 6.23 11.97 3.40
CA THR A 53 4.87 12.29 3.84
C THR A 53 4.16 12.82 2.61
N GLU A 54 3.25 12.01 2.08
CA GLU A 54 2.49 12.30 0.88
C GLU A 54 1.00 12.15 1.16
N LYS A 55 0.18 12.76 0.29
CA LYS A 55 -1.26 12.59 0.38
C LYS A 55 -1.66 11.33 -0.40
N PRO A 56 -2.68 10.60 0.07
CA PRO A 56 -3.34 9.56 -0.71
C PRO A 56 -3.82 10.09 -2.05
N ASP A 57 -3.62 9.28 -3.10
CA ASP A 57 -3.79 9.70 -4.49
C ASP A 57 -4.79 8.83 -5.26
N LEU A 58 -5.36 7.79 -4.65
CA LEU A 58 -6.26 6.83 -5.30
C LEU A 58 -7.59 7.42 -5.81
N LEU A 59 -7.99 8.60 -5.33
CA LEU A 59 -9.17 9.31 -5.83
C LEU A 59 -8.88 10.18 -7.06
N ASP A 60 -7.61 10.27 -7.45
CA ASP A 60 -7.15 10.93 -8.67
C ASP A 60 -7.17 9.95 -9.85
N ALA A 61 -7.65 10.42 -11.00
CA ALA A 61 -7.66 9.64 -12.23
C ALA A 61 -6.25 9.38 -12.77
N GLU A 62 -5.28 10.24 -12.46
CA GLU A 62 -3.91 10.10 -12.93
C GLU A 62 -3.17 8.93 -12.28
N THR A 63 -3.47 8.59 -11.01
CA THR A 63 -2.79 7.51 -10.26
C THR A 63 -2.93 6.14 -10.93
N TYR A 64 -4.09 5.84 -11.52
CA TYR A 64 -4.34 4.61 -12.28
C TYR A 64 -4.42 4.85 -13.80
N GLY A 65 -4.21 6.08 -14.27
CA GLY A 65 -4.43 6.46 -15.67
C GLY A 65 -5.86 6.20 -16.15
N SER A 66 -6.85 6.22 -15.25
CA SER A 66 -8.25 5.92 -15.55
C SER A 66 -9.22 6.72 -14.68
N ALA A 67 -10.08 7.49 -15.34
CA ALA A 67 -11.20 8.18 -14.68
C ALA A 67 -12.21 7.19 -14.07
N VAL A 68 -12.36 6.01 -14.69
CA VAL A 68 -13.27 4.96 -14.21
C VAL A 68 -12.74 4.34 -12.92
N ALA A 69 -11.42 4.15 -12.82
CA ALA A 69 -10.78 3.72 -11.58
C ALA A 69 -11.04 4.72 -10.43
N ALA A 70 -10.89 6.02 -10.70
CA ALA A 70 -11.18 7.05 -9.70
C ALA A 70 -12.66 7.06 -9.27
N GLU A 71 -13.61 6.85 -10.20
CA GLU A 71 -15.03 6.67 -9.85
C GLU A 71 -15.24 5.45 -8.94
N TYR A 72 -14.64 4.31 -9.29
CA TYR A 72 -14.68 3.10 -8.48
C TYR A 72 -14.14 3.36 -7.07
N PHE A 73 -12.97 3.99 -6.94
CA PHE A 73 -12.37 4.27 -5.64
C PHE A 73 -13.21 5.24 -4.81
N ARG A 74 -13.88 6.23 -5.42
CA ARG A 74 -14.82 7.10 -4.69
C ARG A 74 -16.04 6.35 -4.19
N ALA A 75 -16.60 5.44 -5.01
CA ALA A 75 -17.72 4.60 -4.60
C ALA A 75 -17.33 3.64 -3.47
N ALA A 76 -16.16 3.01 -3.60
CA ALA A 76 -15.61 2.11 -2.59
C ALA A 76 -15.33 2.88 -1.28
N ASP A 77 -14.72 4.05 -1.36
CA ASP A 77 -14.40 4.90 -0.21
C ASP A 77 -15.64 5.28 0.59
N ALA A 78 -16.71 5.72 -0.09
CA ALA A 78 -17.96 6.10 0.55
C ALA A 78 -18.61 4.92 1.30
N ILE A 79 -18.63 3.72 0.71
CA ILE A 79 -19.21 2.53 1.33
C ILE A 79 -18.30 1.99 2.45
N MET A 80 -16.98 1.98 2.23
CA MET A 80 -16.00 1.59 3.24
C MET A 80 -16.06 2.49 4.48
N ASP A 81 -16.27 3.79 4.31
CA ASP A 81 -16.49 4.74 5.40
C ASP A 81 -17.84 4.46 6.08
N LYS A 82 -18.95 4.61 5.35
CA LYS A 82 -20.30 4.59 5.89
C LYS A 82 -20.66 3.25 6.54
N ASP A 83 -20.40 2.15 5.86
CA ASP A 83 -20.98 0.85 6.20
C ASP A 83 -20.00 -0.08 6.92
N PHE A 84 -18.72 0.01 6.57
CA PHE A 84 -17.68 -0.85 7.15
C PHE A 84 -16.81 -0.14 8.19
N GLN A 85 -16.87 1.20 8.26
CA GLN A 85 -16.05 2.01 9.15
C GLN A 85 -14.55 1.67 9.00
N ALA A 86 -14.10 1.44 7.76
CA ALA A 86 -12.74 1.02 7.47
C ALA A 86 -11.74 2.15 7.75
N PRO A 87 -10.75 1.95 8.63
CA PRO A 87 -9.81 2.99 9.03
C PRO A 87 -8.81 3.34 7.91
N ALA A 88 -8.49 2.39 7.04
CA ALA A 88 -7.70 2.56 5.83
C ALA A 88 -8.61 2.37 4.60
N ARG A 89 -8.77 3.42 3.82
CA ARG A 89 -9.68 3.53 2.66
C ARG A 89 -9.05 4.43 1.58
N PRO A 90 -9.55 4.42 0.33
CA PRO A 90 -8.91 5.12 -0.78
C PRO A 90 -8.61 6.61 -0.52
N SER A 91 -9.44 7.33 0.23
CA SER A 91 -9.25 8.76 0.53
C SER A 91 -8.14 9.05 1.55
N ASN A 92 -7.70 8.05 2.32
CA ASN A 92 -6.83 8.25 3.49
C ASN A 92 -5.68 7.23 3.60
N ALA A 93 -5.48 6.38 2.59
CA ALA A 93 -4.51 5.30 2.62
C ALA A 93 -3.73 5.23 1.31
N HIS A 94 -2.52 4.68 1.40
CA HIS A 94 -1.65 4.44 0.26
C HIS A 94 -1.78 3.00 -0.20
N ILE A 95 -1.81 2.80 -1.51
CA ILE A 95 -1.74 1.46 -2.08
C ILE A 95 -0.32 0.90 -2.01
N MET A 96 -0.25 -0.39 -1.71
CA MET A 96 0.95 -1.18 -1.55
C MET A 96 0.76 -2.55 -2.18
N VAL A 97 1.83 -3.16 -2.70
CA VAL A 97 1.83 -4.50 -3.32
C VAL A 97 2.97 -5.34 -2.77
N SER A 98 2.81 -6.65 -2.66
CA SER A 98 3.95 -7.51 -2.27
C SER A 98 4.85 -7.95 -3.44
N ASN A 99 4.53 -7.48 -4.65
CA ASN A 99 5.27 -7.73 -5.87
C ASN A 99 6.02 -6.43 -6.27
N LYS A 100 7.36 -6.48 -6.26
CA LYS A 100 8.19 -5.32 -6.60
C LYS A 100 8.07 -4.94 -8.09
N GLU A 101 7.86 -5.91 -8.97
CA GLU A 101 7.65 -5.67 -10.40
C GLU A 101 6.32 -4.94 -10.64
N ALA A 102 5.27 -5.28 -9.88
CA ALA A 102 4.00 -4.57 -9.91
C ALA A 102 4.16 -3.12 -9.40
N ALA A 103 4.86 -2.94 -8.28
CA ALA A 103 5.15 -1.60 -7.76
C ALA A 103 5.96 -0.75 -8.77
N ALA A 104 6.83 -1.38 -9.55
CA ALA A 104 7.63 -0.69 -10.56
C ALA A 104 6.79 -0.07 -11.70
N ALA A 105 5.53 -0.49 -11.86
CA ALA A 105 4.61 0.15 -12.81
C ALA A 105 4.18 1.56 -12.37
N TRP A 106 4.23 1.86 -11.07
CA TRP A 106 3.85 3.17 -10.52
C TRP A 106 5.06 4.10 -10.31
N GLY A 107 6.29 3.59 -10.36
CA GLY A 107 7.50 4.38 -10.13
C GLY A 107 8.70 3.51 -9.78
N THR A 108 9.72 4.09 -9.12
CA THR A 108 10.84 3.28 -8.60
C THR A 108 10.33 2.43 -7.44
N ALA A 109 10.38 1.11 -7.61
CA ALA A 109 9.93 0.19 -6.57
C ALA A 109 10.74 0.37 -5.28
N CYS A 110 10.04 0.66 -4.19
CA CYS A 110 10.61 0.83 -2.87
C CYS A 110 9.89 -0.10 -1.90
N SER A 111 10.64 -0.82 -1.07
CA SER A 111 10.06 -1.39 0.14
C SER A 111 9.65 -0.24 1.05
N ILE A 112 8.50 -0.38 1.68
CA ILE A 112 7.84 0.71 2.38
C ILE A 112 7.54 0.32 3.81
N TRP A 113 7.76 1.28 4.69
CA TRP A 113 7.70 1.08 6.12
C TRP A 113 6.90 2.22 6.73
N PRO A 114 5.58 2.05 6.91
CA PRO A 114 4.74 2.99 7.64
C PRO A 114 5.36 3.22 9.02
N LEU A 115 5.56 4.49 9.36
CA LEU A 115 6.04 4.91 10.66
C LEU A 115 4.86 5.37 11.51
N GLY A 116 4.82 4.95 12.77
CA GLY A 116 3.80 5.39 13.72
C GLY A 116 3.46 4.29 14.71
N ASP A 117 2.68 4.65 15.73
CA ASP A 117 2.31 3.71 16.79
C ASP A 117 1.19 2.74 16.37
N SER A 118 0.50 3.04 15.27
CA SER A 118 -0.54 2.18 14.69
C SER A 118 -0.33 1.95 13.19
N LEU A 119 -0.86 0.82 12.74
CA LEU A 119 -0.92 0.43 11.33
C LEU A 119 -2.34 -0.06 11.05
N ASP A 120 -3.04 0.69 10.21
CA ASP A 120 -4.35 0.30 9.69
C ASP A 120 -4.20 -0.15 8.25
N TYR A 121 -4.94 -1.19 7.87
CA TYR A 121 -4.90 -1.72 6.52
C TYR A 121 -6.20 -2.38 6.10
N SER A 122 -6.46 -2.31 4.79
CA SER A 122 -7.60 -2.93 4.14
C SER A 122 -7.18 -3.56 2.82
N TRP A 123 -7.74 -4.72 2.49
CA TRP A 123 -7.48 -5.41 1.22
C TRP A 123 -8.69 -6.26 0.82
N LEU A 124 -8.75 -6.66 -0.44
CA LEU A 124 -9.79 -7.54 -0.96
C LEU A 124 -9.24 -8.97 -1.00
N HIS A 125 -9.82 -9.88 -0.23
CA HIS A 125 -9.45 -11.31 -0.26
C HIS A 125 -9.90 -11.99 -1.56
N SER A 126 -10.97 -11.47 -2.14
CA SER A 126 -11.59 -12.10 -3.31
C SER A 126 -10.79 -11.85 -4.60
N CYS A 127 -10.01 -10.76 -4.67
CA CYS A 127 -9.19 -10.41 -5.84
C CYS A 127 -7.81 -9.88 -5.43
N ALA A 128 -6.79 -10.12 -6.25
CA ALA A 128 -5.44 -9.65 -5.97
C ALA A 128 -5.30 -8.13 -6.15
N GLU A 129 -6.00 -7.54 -7.11
CA GLU A 129 -5.95 -6.11 -7.40
C GLU A 129 -7.19 -5.42 -6.81
N LEU A 130 -7.01 -4.23 -6.26
CA LEU A 130 -8.10 -3.37 -5.80
C LEU A 130 -8.89 -2.81 -6.97
N TRP A 131 -8.21 -2.59 -8.11
CA TRP A 131 -8.81 -2.16 -9.36
C TRP A 131 -8.30 -3.02 -10.52
N ASP A 132 -9.22 -3.59 -11.30
CA ASP A 132 -8.92 -4.33 -12.51
C ASP A 132 -9.40 -3.57 -13.75
N PRO A 133 -8.51 -3.14 -14.67
CA PRO A 133 -8.88 -2.42 -15.88
C PRO A 133 -9.88 -3.18 -16.78
N ARG A 134 -10.03 -4.50 -16.62
CA ARG A 134 -11.06 -5.28 -17.33
C ARG A 134 -12.47 -4.92 -16.89
N TRP A 135 -12.67 -4.27 -15.73
CA TRP A 135 -13.97 -3.80 -15.27
C TRP A 135 -14.49 -2.60 -16.07
N GLU A 136 -13.65 -1.95 -16.87
CA GLU A 136 -14.07 -0.89 -17.79
C GLU A 136 -14.75 -1.41 -19.06
N ARG A 137 -14.47 -2.67 -19.43
CA ARG A 137 -14.87 -3.21 -20.73
C ARG A 137 -16.34 -3.64 -20.73
N PRO A 138 -17.17 -3.14 -21.66
CA PRO A 138 -18.53 -3.65 -21.84
C PRO A 138 -18.52 -5.15 -22.13
N GLY A 139 -19.31 -5.94 -21.39
CA GLY A 139 -19.40 -7.39 -21.60
C GLY A 139 -18.20 -8.21 -21.09
N SER A 140 -17.27 -7.58 -20.37
CA SER A 140 -16.22 -8.28 -19.63
C SER A 140 -16.84 -9.33 -18.71
N ARG A 141 -16.62 -10.62 -19.01
CA ARG A 141 -16.98 -11.74 -18.12
C ARG A 141 -16.07 -11.83 -16.90
N SER A 142 -15.18 -10.85 -16.71
CA SER A 142 -14.39 -10.66 -15.50
C SER A 142 -15.34 -10.16 -14.40
N SER A 143 -16.27 -11.03 -14.00
CA SER A 143 -17.07 -10.83 -12.82
C SER A 143 -16.13 -10.61 -11.65
N PRO A 144 -16.49 -9.76 -10.68
CA PRO A 144 -15.93 -9.93 -9.36
C PRO A 144 -16.04 -11.42 -8.97
N PRO A 145 -15.05 -11.96 -8.25
CA PRO A 145 -14.95 -13.36 -7.82
C PRO A 145 -16.20 -13.95 -7.16
N ASN A 146 -17.16 -13.12 -6.76
CA ASN A 146 -18.46 -13.50 -6.21
C ASN A 146 -19.53 -13.88 -7.26
N GLY A 147 -19.19 -13.90 -8.55
CA GLY A 147 -20.09 -14.38 -9.59
C GLY A 147 -21.14 -13.37 -10.05
N ASN A 148 -21.04 -12.10 -9.63
CA ASN A 148 -21.91 -11.06 -10.18
C ASN A 148 -21.51 -10.78 -11.64
N ARG A 149 -22.38 -11.14 -12.60
CA ARG A 149 -22.08 -11.07 -14.05
C ARG A 149 -22.36 -9.71 -14.69
N GLU A 150 -22.73 -8.73 -13.88
CA GLU A 150 -23.05 -7.40 -14.36
C GLU A 150 -21.78 -6.56 -14.52
N ALA A 151 -21.59 -6.01 -15.72
CA ALA A 151 -20.59 -4.99 -15.95
C ALA A 151 -20.90 -3.78 -15.05
N PHE A 152 -19.88 -3.15 -14.46
CA PHE A 152 -20.05 -2.00 -13.56
C PHE A 152 -20.87 -2.30 -12.30
N PHE A 153 -20.80 -3.51 -11.73
CA PHE A 153 -21.43 -3.86 -10.45
C PHE A 153 -21.17 -2.82 -9.34
N TRP A 154 -20.05 -2.11 -9.41
CA TRP A 154 -19.65 -1.10 -8.46
C TRP A 154 -20.30 0.28 -8.66
N ARG A 155 -20.97 0.52 -9.80
CA ARG A 155 -21.81 1.71 -10.03
C ARG A 155 -23.20 1.59 -9.40
N ASP A 156 -23.60 0.37 -9.06
CA ASP A 156 -24.73 0.08 -8.20
C ASP A 156 -24.25 0.02 -6.74
N GLU A 157 -24.85 0.82 -5.85
CA GLU A 157 -24.43 0.88 -4.44
C GLU A 157 -24.55 -0.50 -3.78
N ASP A 158 -25.64 -1.23 -4.06
CA ASP A 158 -25.87 -2.57 -3.52
C ASP A 158 -24.87 -3.59 -4.07
N GLY A 159 -24.54 -3.51 -5.36
CA GLY A 159 -23.52 -4.32 -6.00
C GLY A 159 -22.13 -4.13 -5.39
N MET A 160 -21.70 -2.88 -5.20
CA MET A 160 -20.45 -2.56 -4.51
C MET A 160 -20.46 -3.06 -3.06
N ARG A 161 -21.54 -2.80 -2.33
CA ARG A 161 -21.70 -3.22 -0.93
C ARG A 161 -21.58 -4.73 -0.78
N ARG A 162 -22.22 -5.52 -1.65
CA ARG A 162 -22.08 -6.98 -1.67
C ARG A 162 -20.63 -7.41 -1.93
N PHE A 163 -20.00 -6.83 -2.94
CA PHE A 163 -18.60 -7.13 -3.28
C PHE A 163 -17.64 -6.87 -2.11
N LEU A 164 -17.77 -5.71 -1.47
CA LEU A 164 -16.97 -5.37 -0.29
C LEU A 164 -17.33 -6.27 0.90
N ALA A 165 -18.59 -6.59 1.15
CA ALA A 165 -18.99 -7.46 2.26
C ALA A 165 -18.37 -8.87 2.18
N GLU A 166 -18.21 -9.40 0.97
CA GLU A 166 -17.63 -10.74 0.76
C GLU A 166 -16.09 -10.71 0.77
N GLY A 167 -15.51 -9.69 0.14
CA GLY A 167 -14.07 -9.61 -0.13
C GLY A 167 -13.26 -8.82 0.89
N LEU A 168 -13.81 -7.74 1.45
CA LEU A 168 -13.04 -6.79 2.26
C LEU A 168 -12.53 -7.44 3.55
N ARG A 169 -11.26 -7.20 3.83
CA ARG A 169 -10.59 -7.57 5.07
C ARG A 169 -10.00 -6.31 5.66
N ILE A 170 -10.36 -6.03 6.91
CA ILE A 170 -9.92 -4.85 7.67
C ILE A 170 -9.07 -5.35 8.82
N ASN A 171 -7.86 -4.80 8.97
CA ASN A 171 -6.93 -5.10 10.07
C ASN A 171 -6.76 -6.60 10.38
N SER A 172 -6.90 -7.44 9.35
CA SER A 172 -6.83 -8.90 9.45
C SER A 172 -6.21 -9.49 8.18
N GLY A 173 -5.52 -10.63 8.34
CA GLY A 173 -5.01 -11.40 7.21
C GLY A 173 -3.88 -10.75 6.39
N LEU A 174 -3.19 -9.71 6.88
CA LEU A 174 -2.14 -9.05 6.07
C LEU A 174 -1.00 -10.00 5.64
N SER A 175 -0.62 -10.96 6.49
CA SER A 175 0.38 -11.97 6.10
C SER A 175 -0.09 -12.84 4.92
N GLU A 176 -1.39 -13.10 4.85
CA GLU A 176 -2.01 -13.82 3.73
C GLU A 176 -2.03 -12.95 2.48
N ALA A 177 -2.46 -11.70 2.60
CA ALA A 177 -2.44 -10.72 1.51
C ALA A 177 -1.03 -10.62 0.87
N ILE A 178 0.00 -10.48 1.70
CA ILE A 178 1.41 -10.42 1.24
C ILE A 178 1.80 -11.69 0.50
N ARG A 179 1.47 -12.88 1.03
CA ARG A 179 1.80 -14.16 0.38
C ARG A 179 1.00 -14.36 -0.92
N GLY A 180 -0.25 -13.94 -0.93
CA GLY A 180 -1.17 -14.03 -2.07
C GLY A 180 -0.95 -12.96 -3.13
N ARG A 181 0.00 -12.02 -2.92
CA ARG A 181 0.29 -10.92 -3.83
C ARG A 181 -0.88 -9.96 -4.05
N HIS A 182 -1.63 -9.70 -2.98
CA HIS A 182 -2.69 -8.72 -3.02
C HIS A 182 -2.15 -7.29 -2.92
N GLU A 183 -2.87 -6.37 -3.56
CA GLU A 183 -2.86 -4.95 -3.28
C GLU A 183 -3.49 -4.68 -1.91
N VAL A 184 -2.88 -3.78 -1.16
CA VAL A 184 -3.28 -3.45 0.21
C VAL A 184 -3.32 -1.93 0.35
N LEU A 185 -4.43 -1.41 0.84
CA LEU A 185 -4.53 -0.05 1.35
C LEU A 185 -3.91 -0.01 2.74
N VAL A 186 -2.96 0.88 2.97
CA VAL A 186 -2.30 1.01 4.25
C VAL A 186 -2.24 2.46 4.67
N ARG A 187 -2.55 2.68 5.94
CA ARG A 187 -2.51 3.96 6.61
C ARG A 187 -1.69 3.84 7.88
N SER A 188 -0.82 4.82 8.12
CA SER A 188 -0.05 4.86 9.37
C SER A 188 -0.74 5.75 10.39
N GLY A 189 -0.52 5.45 11.67
CA GLY A 189 -0.85 6.36 12.74
C GLY A 189 -0.04 7.65 12.72
N GLU A 190 -0.20 8.44 13.77
CA GLU A 190 0.60 9.63 13.99
C GLU A 190 2.08 9.27 14.19
N PHE A 191 2.95 10.03 13.54
CA PHE A 191 4.38 9.95 13.72
C PHE A 191 4.97 11.33 13.99
N SER A 192 5.94 11.39 14.90
CA SER A 192 6.70 12.60 15.19
C SER A 192 8.19 12.29 15.16
N PHE A 193 8.94 13.05 14.37
CA PHE A 193 10.39 13.02 14.44
C PHE A 193 10.80 13.63 15.78
N GLY A 194 11.41 12.82 16.66
CA GLY A 194 11.92 13.26 17.95
C GLY A 194 12.94 14.39 17.77
N SER A 195 12.48 15.64 17.81
CA SER A 195 13.33 16.80 17.98
C SER A 195 12.55 17.90 18.68
N GLU A 196 13.19 18.50 19.68
CA GLU A 196 12.68 19.63 20.46
C GLU A 196 12.31 20.86 19.60
N ALA A 197 12.66 20.87 18.31
CA ALA A 197 12.44 21.99 17.38
C ALA A 197 11.02 22.08 16.80
N ARG A 198 10.17 21.05 16.94
CA ARG A 198 8.76 21.08 16.51
C ARG A 198 7.85 20.34 17.48
N LYS A 199 7.77 20.80 18.73
CA LYS A 199 6.66 20.42 19.62
C LYS A 199 5.34 20.82 18.94
N GLY A 200 4.59 19.84 18.41
CA GLY A 200 3.21 20.01 17.96
C GLY A 200 2.90 19.72 16.48
N ALA A 201 3.89 19.42 15.63
CA ALA A 201 3.59 19.00 14.25
C ALA A 201 3.35 17.48 14.19
N VAL A 202 2.10 17.07 14.33
CA VAL A 202 1.66 15.70 14.06
C VAL A 202 1.74 15.46 12.56
N ILE A 203 2.51 14.46 12.13
CA ILE A 203 2.62 14.07 10.73
C ILE A 203 1.95 12.70 10.58
N GLN A 204 0.82 12.67 9.87
CA GLN A 204 0.16 11.42 9.47
C GLN A 204 0.78 10.91 8.16
N ASP A 205 0.58 9.62 7.86
CA ASP A 205 0.96 9.01 6.57
C ASP A 205 2.44 9.20 6.22
N THR A 206 3.30 8.92 7.21
CA THR A 206 4.75 8.96 7.03
C THR A 206 5.29 7.57 6.78
N PHE A 207 6.05 7.41 5.71
CA PHE A 207 6.67 6.16 5.31
C PHE A 207 8.17 6.33 5.21
N VAL A 208 8.91 5.27 5.53
CA VAL A 208 10.29 5.11 5.04
C VAL A 208 10.25 4.25 3.78
N CYS A 209 10.68 4.84 2.68
CA CYS A 209 10.84 4.19 1.39
C CYS A 209 12.31 3.79 1.23
N ILE A 210 12.58 2.50 1.07
CA ILE A 210 13.92 1.96 0.82
C ILE A 210 13.92 1.32 -0.56
N PRO A 211 14.80 1.74 -1.50
CA PRO A 211 14.84 1.20 -2.85
C PRO A 211 14.94 -0.34 -2.86
N ALA A 212 14.23 -0.98 -3.80
CA ALA A 212 14.24 -2.44 -3.91
C ALA A 212 15.64 -3.03 -4.22
N SER A 213 16.59 -2.21 -4.70
CA SER A 213 17.99 -2.61 -4.84
C SER A 213 18.66 -2.97 -3.49
N GLU A 214 18.14 -2.45 -2.38
CA GLU A 214 18.63 -2.69 -1.01
C GLU A 214 17.92 -3.84 -0.30
N ASP A 215 16.96 -4.53 -0.94
CA ASP A 215 16.10 -5.56 -0.32
C ASP A 215 16.90 -6.62 0.47
N ARG A 216 18.04 -7.05 -0.09
CA ARG A 216 18.90 -8.05 0.58
C ARG A 216 19.47 -7.50 1.89
N ALA A 217 19.95 -6.27 1.87
CA ALA A 217 20.49 -5.60 3.04
C ALA A 217 19.40 -5.34 4.09
N VAL A 218 18.23 -4.86 3.66
CA VAL A 218 17.05 -4.65 4.49
C VAL A 218 16.63 -5.93 5.19
N ARG A 219 16.48 -7.03 4.45
CA ARG A 219 16.09 -8.33 4.99
C ARG A 219 17.08 -8.85 6.02
N SER A 220 18.36 -8.82 5.68
CA SER A 220 19.43 -9.25 6.58
C SER A 220 19.43 -8.43 7.87
N ALA A 221 19.40 -7.09 7.76
CA ALA A 221 19.39 -6.22 8.92
C ALA A 221 18.15 -6.46 9.79
N LEU A 222 16.96 -6.49 9.20
CA LEU A 222 15.70 -6.61 9.94
C LEU A 222 15.39 -8.05 10.40
N GLY A 223 16.26 -9.03 10.13
CA GLY A 223 16.05 -10.43 10.49
C GLY A 223 14.81 -11.00 9.81
N ILE A 224 14.57 -10.59 8.56
CA ILE A 224 13.50 -11.13 7.72
C ILE A 224 14.09 -12.33 6.99
N PRO A 225 13.47 -13.52 7.09
CA PRO A 225 13.96 -14.70 6.41
C PRO A 225 14.21 -14.43 4.92
N ALA A 226 15.38 -14.84 4.44
CA ALA A 226 15.65 -14.91 3.02
C ALA A 226 14.96 -16.17 2.47
N GLU A 227 13.63 -16.21 2.43
CA GLU A 227 12.94 -17.42 1.97
C GLU A 227 12.77 -17.48 0.44
N ARG A 228 12.97 -18.71 -0.05
CA ARG A 228 12.61 -19.21 -1.38
C ARG A 228 11.10 -19.03 -1.60
N ILE A 229 10.66 -17.86 -2.04
CA ILE A 229 9.40 -17.80 -2.78
C ILE A 229 9.73 -18.36 -4.16
N PRO A 230 9.23 -19.55 -4.56
CA PRO A 230 9.41 -20.02 -5.91
C PRO A 230 8.77 -18.96 -6.83
N TYR A 231 9.60 -18.27 -7.62
CA TYR A 231 9.11 -17.61 -8.81
C TYR A 231 8.53 -18.73 -9.68
N ARG A 232 7.20 -18.90 -9.65
CA ARG A 232 6.50 -19.48 -10.78
C ARG A 232 6.37 -18.42 -11.85
#